data_AF-A0A940SLB2-F1
#
_entry.id   AF-A0A940SLB2-F1
#
_cell.length_a   1.000
_cell.length_b   1.000
_cell.length_c   1.000
_cell.angle_alpha   90.00
_cell.angle_beta   90.00
_cell.angle_gamma   90.00
#
_symmetry.space_group_name_H-M   'P 1'
#
loop_
_entity.id
_entity.type
_entity.pdbx_description
1 polymer ?
#
loop_
_entity_poly.entity_id
_entity_poly.type
_entity_poly.pdbx_seq_one_letter_code
_entity_poly.pdbx_strand_id
1 'polypeptide(L)'
;MKKWIKSLMIPVVATGIIVPTIAQAETNKNTSKDHHEWKHKGGHEGGEHYKNEYIENQEKNLVNLTGQYAPELKPAFNKVFAERKEIFNLYRKDPEVQKHFEQKRRAFKVKREEFKTTYKTQLDDIQNNVKKGKITKQEAMQQRFNLWKQFAGNDPEIQDKIENFKAHRELHFQLEKAIETKDRVKINSTLHQILKAEQSRNDYLKREINKIKNV
;
A
#
# COMPACT_ATOMS: atom_id res chain seq x y z
N MET A 1 19.54 -20.60 57.25
CA MET A 1 19.65 -19.34 58.04
C MET A 1 19.69 -18.19 57.03
N LYS A 2 18.61 -17.44 56.81
CA LYS A 2 18.34 -16.08 57.36
C LYS A 2 19.63 -15.22 57.33
N LYS A 3 19.71 -14.08 56.64
CA LYS A 3 18.85 -12.90 56.75
C LYS A 3 18.92 -11.99 55.52
N TRP A 4 17.75 -11.50 55.11
CA TRP A 4 17.53 -10.21 54.43
C TRP A 4 17.49 -9.09 55.48
N ILE A 5 18.10 -7.92 55.21
CA ILE A 5 17.81 -6.61 55.82
C ILE A 5 18.16 -5.54 54.75
N LYS A 6 17.18 -4.98 54.03
CA LYS A 6 16.38 -3.77 54.31
C LYS A 6 17.17 -2.45 54.33
N SER A 7 16.84 -1.63 53.32
CA SER A 7 16.38 -0.24 53.43
C SER A 7 17.27 0.78 54.12
N LEU A 8 17.78 1.73 53.33
CA LEU A 8 18.07 3.09 53.77
C LEU A 8 17.19 4.02 52.93
N MET A 9 16.09 4.43 53.55
CA MET A 9 15.24 5.53 53.11
C MET A 9 16.00 6.84 53.32
N ILE A 10 16.09 7.66 52.28
CA ILE A 10 16.41 9.08 52.39
C ILE A 10 15.10 9.83 52.15
N PRO A 11 14.57 10.57 53.14
CA PRO A 11 13.49 11.53 52.91
C PRO A 11 14.07 12.91 52.51
N VAL A 12 13.19 13.88 52.20
CA VAL A 12 13.42 15.36 52.29
C VAL A 12 13.98 15.96 50.97
N VAL A 13 13.38 16.91 50.21
CA VAL A 13 12.26 17.87 50.36
C VAL A 13 11.71 18.24 48.97
N ALA A 14 10.39 18.40 48.87
CA ALA A 14 9.72 19.11 47.78
C ALA A 14 9.93 20.63 47.92
N THR A 15 10.62 21.26 46.96
CA THR A 15 10.51 22.71 46.76
C THR A 15 9.74 22.94 45.46
N GLY A 16 8.51 23.41 45.63
CA GLY A 16 7.67 23.84 44.53
C GLY A 16 8.26 25.09 43.88
N ILE A 17 8.24 25.11 42.55
CA ILE A 17 8.28 26.36 41.79
C ILE A 17 6.97 26.45 41.02
N ILE A 18 6.30 27.56 41.29
CA ILE A 18 5.01 28.00 40.77
C ILE A 18 5.07 28.07 39.24
N VAL A 19 4.06 27.48 38.61
CA VAL A 19 3.78 27.59 37.17
C VAL A 19 3.29 29.01 36.87
N PRO A 20 3.86 29.75 35.92
CA PRO A 20 3.18 30.88 35.32
C PRO A 20 2.09 30.37 34.37
N THR A 21 0.85 30.47 34.81
CA THR A 21 -0.35 30.36 33.98
C THR A 21 -0.35 31.49 32.95
N ILE A 22 -0.08 31.18 31.68
CA ILE A 22 -0.56 31.98 30.57
C ILE A 22 -1.66 31.15 29.92
N ALA A 23 -2.90 31.45 30.34
CA ALA A 23 -4.08 31.07 29.61
C ALA A 23 -4.14 31.91 28.34
N GLN A 24 -3.89 31.29 27.20
CA GLN A 24 -4.48 31.71 25.94
C GLN A 24 -5.05 30.47 25.26
N ALA A 25 -6.38 30.42 25.31
CA ALA A 25 -7.18 29.49 24.56
C ALA A 25 -7.06 29.85 23.07
N GLU A 26 -6.33 29.04 22.31
CA GLU A 26 -6.67 28.82 20.92
C GLU A 26 -6.85 27.32 20.70
N THR A 27 -8.11 26.98 20.54
CA THR A 27 -8.60 25.67 20.16
C THR A 27 -8.07 25.29 18.79
N ASN A 28 -6.95 24.58 18.73
CA ASN A 28 -6.63 23.71 17.61
C ASN A 28 -6.53 22.27 18.10
N LYS A 29 -7.71 21.64 18.22
CA LYS A 29 -7.84 20.18 18.27
C LYS A 29 -7.36 19.59 16.95
N ASN A 30 -6.04 19.52 16.75
CA ASN A 30 -5.47 18.54 15.83
C ASN A 30 -5.12 17.30 16.64
N THR A 31 -6.17 16.55 16.99
CA THR A 31 -6.05 15.10 17.15
C THR A 31 -5.55 14.52 15.83
N SER A 32 -4.24 14.53 15.62
CA SER A 32 -3.57 13.70 14.62
C SER A 32 -3.69 12.25 15.08
N LYS A 33 -4.88 11.67 14.87
CA LYS A 33 -5.04 10.24 14.65
C LYS A 33 -4.84 9.97 13.16
N ASP A 34 -3.70 10.35 12.60
CA ASP A 34 -3.24 9.81 11.32
C ASP A 34 -2.59 8.43 11.54
N HIS A 35 -3.38 7.50 12.08
CA HIS A 35 -3.24 6.12 11.67
C HIS A 35 -3.92 6.05 10.30
N HIS A 36 -3.15 6.26 9.24
CA HIS A 36 -3.56 5.93 7.88
C HIS A 36 -3.67 4.41 7.75
N GLU A 37 -4.68 3.85 8.41
CA GLU A 37 -5.14 2.51 8.13
C GLU A 37 -5.52 2.51 6.64
N TRP A 38 -4.84 1.71 5.83
CA TRP A 38 -5.17 1.47 4.44
C TRP A 38 -6.54 0.76 4.38
N LYS A 39 -7.61 1.52 4.65
CA LYS A 39 -8.98 1.03 4.65
C LYS A 39 -9.36 0.79 3.20
N HIS A 40 -9.20 -0.45 2.77
CA HIS A 40 -9.98 -1.00 1.67
C HIS A 40 -11.46 -0.96 2.09
N LYS A 41 -12.13 0.18 1.85
CA LYS A 41 -13.59 0.22 1.92
C LYS A 41 -14.10 -0.65 0.77
N GLY A 42 -14.65 -1.80 1.13
CA GLY A 42 -15.45 -2.62 0.24
C GLY A 42 -16.69 -1.82 -0.16
N GLY A 43 -16.63 -1.20 -1.32
CA GLY A 43 -17.75 -0.56 -1.99
C GLY A 43 -17.62 -0.88 -3.47
N HIS A 44 -18.37 -1.90 -3.89
CA HIS A 44 -18.69 -2.05 -5.31
C HIS A 44 -19.53 -0.83 -5.73
N GLU A 45 -19.35 -0.36 -6.96
CA GLU A 45 -20.03 0.80 -7.59
C GLU A 45 -19.35 2.17 -7.41
N GLY A 46 -18.07 2.25 -7.75
CA GLY A 46 -17.43 3.50 -8.17
C GLY A 46 -16.97 3.39 -9.62
N GLY A 47 -17.55 4.19 -10.52
CA GLY A 47 -17.09 4.35 -11.90
C GLY A 47 -15.61 4.78 -11.97
N GLU A 48 -15.06 4.89 -13.19
CA GLU A 48 -13.64 5.20 -13.40
C GLU A 48 -13.12 6.42 -12.62
N HIS A 49 -14.00 7.37 -12.29
CA HIS A 49 -13.74 8.50 -11.40
C HIS A 49 -13.23 8.12 -10.00
N TYR A 50 -13.85 7.14 -9.32
CA TYR A 50 -13.43 6.73 -7.97
C TYR A 50 -12.05 6.07 -7.96
N LYS A 51 -11.72 5.37 -9.04
CA LYS A 51 -10.41 4.73 -9.20
C LYS A 51 -9.29 5.74 -9.42
N ASN A 52 -9.56 6.82 -10.16
CA ASN A 52 -8.58 7.88 -10.39
C ASN A 52 -8.29 8.64 -9.11
N GLU A 53 -9.32 8.99 -8.33
CA GLU A 53 -9.15 9.68 -7.04
C GLU A 53 -8.34 8.83 -6.03
N TYR A 54 -8.61 7.53 -5.95
CA TYR A 54 -7.84 6.63 -5.10
C TYR A 54 -6.36 6.59 -5.50
N ILE A 55 -6.05 6.47 -6.80
CA ILE A 55 -4.66 6.45 -7.28
C ILE A 55 -3.97 7.78 -6.98
N GLU A 56 -4.61 8.91 -7.26
CA GLU A 56 -4.04 10.22 -6.98
C GLU A 56 -3.77 10.45 -5.50
N ASN A 57 -4.65 9.97 -4.62
CA ASN A 57 -4.42 10.05 -3.18
C ASN A 57 -3.24 9.16 -2.75
N GLN A 58 -3.05 7.99 -3.35
CA GLN A 58 -1.89 7.15 -3.06
C GLN A 58 -0.57 7.80 -3.51
N GLU A 59 -0.55 8.39 -4.70
CA GLU A 59 0.62 9.11 -5.21
C GLU A 59 0.95 10.32 -4.31
N LYS A 60 -0.06 11.09 -3.89
CA LYS A 60 0.12 12.21 -2.95
C LYS A 60 0.68 11.74 -1.60
N ASN A 61 0.15 10.65 -1.06
CA ASN A 61 0.63 10.09 0.21
C ASN A 61 2.10 9.67 0.13
N LEU A 62 2.51 9.01 -0.96
CA LEU A 62 3.92 8.66 -1.18
C LEU A 62 4.82 9.89 -1.33
N VAL A 63 4.37 10.93 -2.05
CA VAL A 63 5.13 12.21 -2.17
C VAL A 63 5.26 12.91 -0.82
N ASN A 64 4.23 12.84 0.03
CA ASN A 64 4.28 13.41 1.37
C ASN A 64 5.25 12.64 2.28
N LEU A 65 5.16 11.31 2.30
CA LEU A 65 6.07 10.45 3.06
C LEU A 65 7.53 10.61 2.62
N THR A 66 7.77 10.72 1.32
CA THR A 66 9.12 11.00 0.80
C THR A 66 9.61 12.37 1.22
N GLY A 67 8.77 13.40 1.20
CA GLY A 67 9.14 14.72 1.73
C GLY A 67 9.58 14.69 3.20
N GLN A 68 9.03 13.78 4.00
CA GLN A 68 9.36 13.65 5.42
C GLN A 68 10.59 12.76 5.70
N TYR A 69 10.75 11.66 4.96
CA TYR A 69 11.72 10.61 5.30
C TYR A 69 12.83 10.38 4.25
N ALA A 70 12.65 10.88 3.03
CA ALA A 70 13.58 10.75 1.92
C ALA A 70 13.41 11.93 0.94
N PRO A 71 13.61 13.20 1.39
CA PRO A 71 13.30 14.38 0.58
C PRO A 71 14.08 14.42 -0.74
N GLU A 72 15.25 13.81 -0.79
CA GLU A 72 16.06 13.60 -1.98
C GLU A 72 15.35 12.81 -3.10
N LEU A 73 14.40 11.93 -2.74
CA LEU A 73 13.63 11.13 -3.70
C LEU A 73 12.41 11.84 -4.25
N LYS A 74 11.97 12.93 -3.60
CA LYS A 74 10.72 13.64 -3.95
C LYS A 74 10.68 14.06 -5.43
N PRO A 75 11.75 14.62 -6.04
CA PRO A 75 11.75 14.94 -7.46
C PRO A 75 11.55 13.71 -8.36
N ALA A 76 12.16 12.58 -8.00
CA ALA A 76 12.04 11.34 -8.76
C ALA A 76 10.63 10.73 -8.68
N PHE A 77 9.99 10.78 -7.51
CA PHE A 77 8.59 10.40 -7.35
C PHE A 77 7.64 11.30 -8.14
N ASN A 78 7.84 12.62 -8.09
CA ASN A 78 7.04 13.55 -8.91
C ASN A 78 7.18 13.24 -10.40
N LYS A 79 8.41 12.97 -10.86
CA LYS A 79 8.68 12.61 -12.26
C LYS A 79 7.97 11.32 -12.66
N VAL A 80 8.08 10.25 -11.86
CA VAL A 80 7.47 8.95 -12.21
C VAL A 80 5.93 9.03 -12.22
N PHE A 81 5.32 9.83 -11.35
CA PHE A 81 3.87 10.03 -11.36
C PHE A 81 3.40 10.94 -12.50
N ALA A 82 4.17 11.98 -12.85
CA ALA A 82 3.88 12.79 -14.04
C ALA A 82 3.91 11.94 -15.32
N GLU A 83 4.96 11.12 -15.49
CA GLU A 83 5.10 10.19 -16.60
C GLU A 83 3.93 9.18 -16.65
N ARG A 84 3.46 8.68 -15.50
CA ARG A 84 2.30 7.80 -15.45
C ARG A 84 1.03 8.48 -15.95
N LYS A 85 0.82 9.76 -15.62
CA LYS A 85 -0.32 10.53 -16.11
C LYS A 85 -0.27 10.69 -17.63
N GLU A 86 0.92 10.92 -18.20
CA GLU A 86 1.11 10.96 -19.65
C GLU A 86 0.77 9.61 -20.31
N ILE A 87 1.25 8.50 -19.74
CA ILE A 87 0.93 7.13 -20.19
C ILE A 87 -0.59 6.90 -20.17
N PHE A 88 -1.29 7.29 -19.09
CA PHE A 88 -2.74 7.15 -19.01
C PHE A 88 -3.49 8.10 -19.96
N ASN A 89 -2.92 9.27 -20.27
CA ASN A 89 -3.49 10.15 -21.29
C ASN A 89 -3.35 9.55 -22.69
N LEU A 90 -2.22 8.91 -23.01
CA LEU A 90 -2.05 8.16 -24.26
C LEU A 90 -3.08 7.03 -24.34
N TYR A 91 -3.27 6.27 -23.26
CA TYR A 91 -4.30 5.24 -23.17
C TYR A 91 -5.71 5.75 -23.49
N ARG A 92 -6.08 6.94 -22.98
CA ARG A 92 -7.44 7.50 -23.17
C ARG A 92 -7.66 8.11 -24.54
N LYS A 93 -6.60 8.63 -25.18
CA LYS A 93 -6.72 9.38 -26.44
C LYS A 93 -6.59 8.51 -27.68
N ASP A 94 -5.99 7.34 -27.54
CA ASP A 94 -5.66 6.46 -28.65
C ASP A 94 -6.61 5.24 -28.66
N PRO A 95 -7.55 5.16 -29.63
CA PRO A 95 -8.57 4.11 -29.65
C PRO A 95 -8.01 2.69 -29.75
N GLU A 96 -6.88 2.49 -30.43
CA GLU A 96 -6.28 1.16 -30.61
C GLU A 96 -5.63 0.69 -29.32
N VAL A 97 -4.89 1.59 -28.68
CA VAL A 97 -4.33 1.37 -27.33
C VAL A 97 -5.46 1.09 -26.34
N GLN A 98 -6.53 1.90 -26.37
CA GLN A 98 -7.70 1.71 -25.52
C GLN A 98 -8.30 0.31 -25.71
N LYS A 99 -8.61 -0.06 -26.95
CA LYS A 99 -9.19 -1.36 -27.32
C LYS A 99 -8.31 -2.51 -26.84
N HIS A 100 -6.99 -2.42 -26.99
CA HIS A 100 -6.07 -3.47 -26.57
C HIS A 100 -6.12 -3.73 -25.05
N PHE A 101 -6.00 -2.71 -24.22
CA PHE A 101 -6.07 -2.94 -22.76
C PHE A 101 -7.49 -3.26 -22.30
N GLU A 102 -8.54 -2.77 -22.96
CA GLU A 102 -9.91 -3.20 -22.67
C GLU A 102 -10.09 -4.70 -22.91
N GLN A 103 -9.57 -5.25 -24.01
CA GLN A 103 -9.58 -6.68 -24.29
C GLN A 103 -8.83 -7.47 -23.21
N LYS A 104 -7.60 -7.06 -22.87
CA LYS A 104 -6.84 -7.67 -21.76
C LYS A 104 -7.60 -7.61 -20.44
N ARG A 105 -8.25 -6.49 -20.13
CA ARG A 105 -9.05 -6.29 -18.92
C ARG A 105 -10.29 -7.20 -18.91
N ARG A 106 -10.96 -7.39 -20.04
CA ARG A 106 -12.10 -8.32 -20.18
C ARG A 106 -11.66 -9.76 -19.97
N ALA A 107 -10.59 -10.19 -20.65
CA ALA A 107 -10.03 -11.54 -20.48
C ALA A 107 -9.63 -11.81 -19.02
N PHE A 108 -8.98 -10.85 -18.37
CA PHE A 108 -8.62 -10.98 -16.95
C PHE A 108 -9.84 -11.04 -16.03
N LYS A 109 -10.90 -10.27 -16.30
CA LYS A 109 -12.15 -10.34 -15.54
C LYS A 109 -12.77 -11.74 -15.61
N VAL A 110 -12.82 -12.34 -16.80
CA VAL A 110 -13.36 -13.69 -16.99
C VAL A 110 -12.57 -14.71 -16.15
N LYS A 111 -11.24 -14.74 -16.29
CA LYS A 111 -10.36 -15.61 -15.47
C LYS A 111 -10.55 -15.38 -13.96
N ARG A 112 -10.80 -14.13 -13.55
CA ARG A 112 -11.02 -13.80 -12.13
C ARG A 112 -12.35 -14.32 -11.60
N GLU A 113 -13.42 -14.26 -12.38
CA GLU A 113 -14.72 -14.81 -11.97
C GLU A 113 -14.70 -16.35 -12.00
N GLU A 114 -14.01 -16.97 -12.96
CA GLU A 114 -13.72 -18.40 -12.96
C GLU A 114 -12.99 -18.81 -11.69
N PHE A 115 -11.87 -18.16 -11.35
CA PHE A 115 -11.14 -18.40 -10.10
C PHE A 115 -12.03 -18.34 -8.86
N LYS A 116 -12.83 -17.28 -8.74
CA LYS A 116 -13.73 -17.10 -7.59
C LYS A 116 -14.77 -18.22 -7.50
N THR A 117 -15.23 -18.70 -8.65
CA THR A 117 -16.23 -19.78 -8.73
C THR A 117 -15.59 -21.11 -8.35
N THR A 118 -14.42 -21.43 -8.93
CA THR A 118 -13.65 -22.65 -8.64
C THR A 118 -13.24 -22.76 -7.19
N TYR A 119 -12.82 -21.66 -6.56
CA TYR A 119 -12.30 -21.63 -5.20
C TYR A 119 -13.26 -20.99 -4.18
N LYS A 120 -14.55 -20.91 -4.49
CA LYS A 120 -15.54 -20.19 -3.67
C LYS A 120 -15.48 -20.61 -2.20
N THR A 121 -15.56 -21.92 -1.94
CA THR A 121 -15.54 -22.47 -0.57
C THR A 121 -14.25 -22.11 0.16
N GLN A 122 -13.08 -22.28 -0.47
CA GLN A 122 -11.80 -21.93 0.16
C GLN A 122 -11.67 -20.42 0.40
N LEU A 123 -12.19 -19.58 -0.50
CA LEU A 123 -12.18 -18.12 -0.33
C LEU A 123 -13.09 -17.66 0.80
N ASP A 124 -14.26 -18.29 0.94
CA ASP A 124 -15.21 -18.04 2.02
C ASP A 124 -14.62 -18.49 3.38
N ASP A 125 -13.96 -19.65 3.42
CA ASP A 125 -13.26 -20.13 4.62
C ASP A 125 -12.12 -19.19 5.03
N ILE A 126 -11.29 -18.74 4.08
CA ILE A 126 -10.26 -17.74 4.34
C ILE A 126 -10.89 -16.48 4.95
N GLN A 127 -11.98 -15.98 4.36
CA GLN A 127 -12.65 -14.79 4.85
C GLN A 127 -13.24 -14.98 6.25
N ASN A 128 -13.84 -16.15 6.51
CA ASN A 128 -14.39 -16.48 7.83
C ASN A 128 -13.30 -16.61 8.89
N ASN A 129 -12.14 -17.18 8.54
CA ASN A 129 -11.00 -17.29 9.45
C ASN A 129 -10.42 -15.91 9.78
N VAL A 130 -10.40 -14.96 8.84
CA VAL A 130 -10.03 -13.56 9.13
C VAL A 130 -11.04 -12.92 10.07
N LYS A 131 -12.34 -13.05 9.80
CA LYS A 131 -13.39 -12.46 10.64
C LYS A 131 -13.36 -12.99 12.08
N LYS A 132 -13.05 -14.28 12.24
CA LYS A 132 -12.92 -14.94 13.53
C LYS A 132 -11.57 -14.67 14.21
N GLY A 133 -10.67 -13.90 13.60
CA GLY A 133 -9.33 -13.63 14.12
C GLY A 133 -8.40 -14.85 14.16
N LYS A 134 -8.77 -15.96 13.49
CA LYS A 134 -7.96 -17.19 13.43
C LYS A 134 -6.72 -17.03 12.57
N ILE A 135 -6.79 -16.18 11.55
CA ILE A 135 -5.66 -15.81 10.70
C ILE A 135 -5.66 -14.29 10.51
N THR A 136 -4.48 -13.73 10.35
CA THR A 136 -4.27 -12.32 10.01
C THR A 136 -4.68 -12.03 8.56
N LYS A 137 -4.90 -10.74 8.25
CA LYS A 137 -5.14 -10.30 6.86
C LYS A 137 -3.97 -10.68 5.93
N GLN A 138 -2.74 -10.73 6.46
CA GLN A 138 -1.54 -11.08 5.71
C GLN A 138 -1.52 -12.58 5.36
N GLU A 139 -1.80 -13.46 6.32
CA GLU A 139 -1.89 -14.90 6.08
C GLU A 139 -3.02 -15.23 5.11
N ALA A 140 -4.18 -14.59 5.26
CA ALA A 140 -5.30 -14.74 4.34
C ALA A 140 -4.95 -14.33 2.91
N MET A 141 -4.18 -13.27 2.76
CA MET A 141 -3.66 -12.84 1.46
C MET A 141 -2.72 -13.89 0.86
N GLN A 142 -1.78 -14.42 1.65
CA GLN A 142 -0.86 -15.45 1.17
C GLN A 142 -1.61 -16.72 0.74
N GLN A 143 -2.64 -17.12 1.49
CA GLN A 143 -3.50 -18.24 1.12
C GLN A 143 -4.23 -17.97 -0.20
N ARG A 144 -4.81 -16.78 -0.38
CA ARG A 144 -5.44 -16.38 -1.65
C ARG A 144 -4.46 -16.39 -2.83
N PHE A 145 -3.22 -15.95 -2.63
CA PHE A 145 -2.19 -16.01 -3.67
C PHE A 145 -1.85 -17.44 -4.05
N ASN A 146 -1.74 -18.33 -3.06
CA ASN A 146 -1.46 -19.74 -3.32
C ASN A 146 -2.60 -20.37 -4.14
N LEU A 147 -3.87 -20.08 -3.81
CA LEU A 147 -5.02 -20.54 -4.60
C LEU A 147 -4.98 -19.98 -6.03
N TRP A 148 -4.65 -18.69 -6.18
CA TRP A 148 -4.56 -18.07 -7.51
C TRP A 148 -3.40 -18.66 -8.33
N LYS A 149 -2.27 -19.00 -7.70
CA LYS A 149 -1.15 -19.69 -8.35
C LYS A 149 -1.52 -21.11 -8.78
N GLN A 150 -2.27 -21.83 -7.94
CA GLN A 150 -2.81 -23.15 -8.28
C GLN A 150 -3.77 -23.06 -9.48
N PHE A 151 -4.68 -22.08 -9.48
CA PHE A 151 -5.60 -21.82 -10.59
C PHE A 151 -4.86 -21.49 -11.89
N ALA A 152 -3.85 -20.62 -11.80
CA ALA A 152 -3.07 -20.17 -12.95
C ALA A 152 -2.21 -21.27 -13.59
N GLY A 153 -1.86 -22.31 -12.82
CA GLY A 153 -0.94 -23.35 -13.28
C GLY A 153 0.37 -22.74 -13.80
N ASN A 154 0.75 -23.12 -15.02
CA ASN A 154 1.95 -22.65 -15.70
C ASN A 154 1.73 -21.47 -16.66
N ASP A 155 0.59 -20.76 -16.58
CA ASP A 155 0.34 -19.56 -17.41
C ASP A 155 1.37 -18.46 -17.04
N PRO A 156 2.35 -18.16 -17.92
CA PRO A 156 3.45 -17.25 -17.58
C PRO A 156 2.96 -15.82 -17.36
N GLU A 157 1.94 -15.39 -18.13
CA GLU A 157 1.39 -14.04 -18.03
C GLU A 157 0.67 -13.83 -16.69
N ILE A 158 0.00 -14.87 -16.19
CA ILE A 158 -0.63 -14.82 -14.88
C ILE A 158 0.42 -14.93 -13.77
N GLN A 159 1.41 -15.81 -13.89
CA GLN A 159 2.47 -15.93 -12.88
C GLN A 159 3.24 -14.63 -12.67
N ASP A 160 3.65 -13.97 -13.75
CA ASP A 160 4.31 -12.66 -13.68
C ASP A 160 3.44 -11.61 -12.99
N LYS A 161 2.13 -11.61 -13.27
CA LYS A 161 1.18 -10.69 -12.61
C LYS A 161 1.04 -10.98 -11.11
N ILE A 162 1.04 -12.24 -10.70
CA ILE A 162 0.97 -12.63 -9.29
C ILE A 162 2.21 -12.13 -8.56
N GLU A 163 3.40 -12.44 -9.07
CA GLU A 163 4.65 -12.10 -8.39
C GLU A 163 4.85 -10.58 -8.33
N ASN A 164 4.53 -9.86 -9.42
CA ASN A 164 4.56 -8.39 -9.41
C ASN A 164 3.57 -7.79 -8.39
N PHE A 165 2.34 -8.32 -8.32
CA PHE A 165 1.35 -7.82 -7.37
C PHE A 165 1.76 -8.13 -5.92
N LYS A 166 2.29 -9.32 -5.66
CA LYS A 166 2.80 -9.73 -4.35
C LYS A 166 3.97 -8.84 -3.92
N ALA A 167 4.95 -8.63 -4.78
CA ALA A 167 6.11 -7.79 -4.52
C ALA A 167 5.69 -6.35 -4.22
N HIS A 168 4.82 -5.76 -5.05
CA HIS A 168 4.35 -4.39 -4.83
C HIS A 168 3.62 -4.24 -3.49
N ARG A 169 2.75 -5.19 -3.15
CA ARG A 169 1.99 -5.13 -1.90
C ARG A 169 2.86 -5.37 -0.67
N GLU A 170 3.85 -6.25 -0.77
CA GLU A 170 4.83 -6.48 0.29
C GLU A 170 5.65 -5.21 0.58
N LEU A 171 6.05 -4.45 -0.44
CA LEU A 171 6.73 -3.16 -0.24
C LEU A 171 5.87 -2.15 0.53
N HIS A 172 4.59 -2.02 0.20
CA HIS A 172 3.68 -1.12 0.93
C HIS A 172 3.48 -1.56 2.38
N PHE A 173 3.40 -2.87 2.62
CA PHE A 173 3.30 -3.40 3.97
C PHE A 173 4.58 -3.19 4.78
N GLN A 174 5.75 -3.37 4.17
CA GLN A 174 7.03 -3.06 4.81
C GLN A 174 7.13 -1.57 5.14
N LEU A 175 6.63 -0.71 4.27
CA LEU A 175 6.57 0.73 4.52
C LEU A 175 5.64 1.06 5.69
N GLU A 176 4.43 0.49 5.72
CA GLU A 176 3.46 0.67 6.81
C GLU A 176 4.06 0.23 8.16
N LYS A 177 4.65 -0.97 8.22
CA LYS A 177 5.36 -1.45 9.41
C LYS A 177 6.51 -0.55 9.84
N ALA A 178 7.32 -0.07 8.88
CA ALA A 178 8.44 0.81 9.17
C ALA A 178 7.97 2.15 9.74
N ILE A 179 6.82 2.67 9.27
CA ILE A 179 6.17 3.87 9.80
C ILE A 179 5.68 3.62 11.24
N GLU A 180 5.01 2.49 11.48
CA GLU A 180 4.54 2.10 12.82
C GLU A 180 5.69 2.00 13.84
N THR A 181 6.82 1.42 13.44
CA THR A 181 8.02 1.31 14.29
C THR A 181 8.89 2.55 14.27
N LYS A 182 8.52 3.59 13.50
CA LYS A 182 9.30 4.83 13.29
C LYS A 182 10.74 4.57 12.83
N ASP A 183 10.98 3.46 12.14
CA ASP A 183 12.30 3.08 11.63
C ASP A 183 12.63 3.88 10.37
N ARG A 184 13.26 5.05 10.55
CA ARG A 184 13.57 5.97 9.45
C ARG A 184 14.44 5.33 8.36
N VAL A 185 15.39 4.47 8.73
CA VAL A 185 16.29 3.81 7.78
C VAL A 185 15.50 2.83 6.91
N LYS A 186 14.62 2.05 7.53
CA LYS A 186 13.73 1.13 6.82
C LYS A 186 12.70 1.86 5.96
N ILE A 187 12.13 2.98 6.43
CA ILE A 187 11.23 3.82 5.63
C ILE A 187 11.96 4.31 4.38
N ASN A 188 13.14 4.93 4.54
CA ASN A 188 13.91 5.47 3.42
C ASN A 188 14.30 4.36 2.41
N SER A 189 14.79 3.23 2.88
CA SER A 189 15.13 2.07 2.03
C SER A 189 13.91 1.52 1.29
N THR A 190 12.75 1.43 1.95
CA THR A 190 11.51 0.94 1.31
C THR A 190 11.00 1.93 0.27
N LEU A 191 11.12 3.23 0.51
CA LEU A 191 10.77 4.27 -0.47
C LEU A 191 11.63 4.19 -1.74
N HIS A 192 12.92 3.88 -1.64
CA HIS A 192 13.78 3.60 -2.80
C HIS A 192 13.27 2.40 -3.61
N GLN A 193 12.88 1.32 -2.94
CA GLN A 193 12.37 0.12 -3.60
C GLN A 193 11.02 0.37 -4.29
N ILE A 194 10.13 1.14 -3.65
CA ILE A 194 8.86 1.57 -4.25
C ILE A 194 9.13 2.42 -5.49
N LEU A 195 10.03 3.41 -5.43
CA LEU A 195 10.36 4.24 -6.59
C LEU A 195 10.80 3.38 -7.79
N LYS A 196 11.68 2.41 -7.55
CA LYS A 196 12.15 1.48 -8.60
C LYS A 196 11.01 0.64 -9.18
N ALA A 197 10.09 0.17 -8.34
CA ALA A 197 8.91 -0.56 -8.78
C ALA A 197 7.98 0.32 -9.63
N GLU A 198 7.78 1.58 -9.25
CA GLU A 198 6.96 2.52 -10.01
C GLU A 198 7.56 2.84 -11.38
N GLN A 199 8.88 3.04 -11.45
CA GLN A 199 9.61 3.25 -12.70
C GLN A 199 9.50 2.03 -13.62
N SER A 200 9.76 0.84 -13.08
CA SER A 200 9.66 -0.42 -13.84
C SER A 200 8.26 -0.65 -14.42
N ARG A 201 7.22 -0.24 -13.67
CA ARG A 201 5.83 -0.29 -14.12
C ARG A 201 5.56 0.69 -15.26
N ASN A 202 6.07 1.92 -15.17
CA ASN A 202 5.93 2.89 -16.26
C ASN A 202 6.64 2.41 -17.53
N ASP A 203 7.85 1.87 -17.41
CA ASP A 203 8.60 1.32 -18.53
C ASP A 203 7.86 0.16 -19.21
N TYR A 204 7.27 -0.74 -18.42
CA TYR A 204 6.43 -1.81 -18.94
C TYR A 204 5.24 -1.27 -19.73
N LEU A 205 4.51 -0.30 -19.16
CA LEU A 205 3.34 0.29 -19.83
C LEU A 205 3.72 0.99 -21.13
N LYS A 206 4.84 1.73 -21.15
CA LYS A 206 5.38 2.34 -22.36
C LYS A 206 5.72 1.32 -23.43
N ARG A 207 6.42 0.24 -23.06
CA ARG A 207 6.75 -0.85 -24.00
C ARG A 207 5.49 -1.48 -24.59
N GLU A 208 4.47 -1.75 -23.77
CA GLU A 208 3.21 -2.31 -24.26
C GLU A 208 2.49 -1.35 -25.21
N ILE A 209 2.44 -0.05 -24.90
CA ILE A 209 1.87 0.96 -25.80
C ILE A 209 2.64 1.00 -27.13
N ASN A 210 3.97 1.01 -27.09
CA ASN A 210 4.79 1.06 -28.30
C ASN A 210 4.62 -0.19 -29.17
N LYS A 211 4.44 -1.38 -28.57
CA LYS A 211 4.13 -2.60 -29.32
C LYS A 211 2.80 -2.50 -30.06
N ILE A 212 1.81 -1.80 -29.51
CA ILE A 212 0.51 -1.63 -30.16
C ILE A 212 0.64 -0.66 -31.35
N LYS A 213 1.44 0.41 -31.19
CA LYS A 213 1.61 1.47 -32.19
C LYS A 213 2.52 1.13 -33.37
N ASN A 214 3.41 0.15 -33.19
CA ASN A 214 4.38 -0.28 -34.20
C ASN A 214 3.95 -1.56 -34.94
N VAL A 215 2.67 -1.93 -34.81
CA VAL A 215 1.99 -3.01 -35.54
C VAL A 215 0.99 -2.37 -36.48
#